data_AF-A0A1T5DK40-F1
#
_entry.id   AF-A0A1T5DK40-F1
#
_cell.length_a   1.000
_cell.length_b   1.000
_cell.length_c   1.000
_cell.angle_alpha   90.00
_cell.angle_beta   90.00
_cell.angle_gamma   90.00
#
_symmetry.space_group_name_H-M   'P 1'
#
loop_
_entity.id
_entity.type
_entity.pdbx_description
1 polymer ?
#
loop_
_entity_poly.entity_id
_entity_poly.type
_entity_poly.pdbx_seq_one_letter_code
_entity_poly.pdbx_strand_id
1 'polypeptide(L)'
;MPQPGRQRSAPPSGAWQTGWLVRRLALDPPAWEEADRRTRLIRTALVHFPSRAVAIAFLNDPHEALGDHPPILIAATSELGLQSALALMTVKAPG
;
A
#
# COMPACT_ATOMS: atom_id res chain seq x y z
N MET A 1 -26.47 -31.13 -41.02
CA MET A 1 -27.07 -31.04 -39.67
C MET A 1 -26.34 -32.00 -38.75
N PRO A 2 -26.09 -31.73 -37.44
CA PRO A 2 -25.84 -30.47 -36.70
C PRO A 2 -24.41 -30.43 -36.06
N GLN A 3 -23.96 -29.26 -35.57
CA GLN A 3 -22.88 -29.18 -34.55
C GLN A 3 -23.49 -29.39 -33.16
N PRO A 4 -22.76 -29.93 -32.17
CA PRO A 4 -22.33 -29.05 -31.08
C PRO A 4 -21.03 -29.48 -30.36
N GLY A 5 -20.33 -28.50 -29.79
CA GLY A 5 -19.46 -28.74 -28.64
C GLY A 5 -18.07 -28.13 -28.74
N ARG A 6 -17.97 -26.79 -28.76
CA ARG A 6 -16.82 -26.13 -28.13
C ARG A 6 -16.80 -26.58 -26.67
N GLN A 7 -16.02 -27.61 -26.36
CA GLN A 7 -15.67 -27.88 -24.99
C GLN A 7 -14.85 -26.68 -24.51
N ARG A 8 -15.48 -25.87 -23.66
CA ARG A 8 -14.77 -24.91 -22.82
C ARG A 8 -13.82 -25.77 -21.99
N SER A 9 -12.53 -25.73 -22.31
CA SER A 9 -11.49 -26.36 -21.52
C SER A 9 -11.60 -25.82 -20.10
N ALA A 10 -12.16 -26.63 -19.21
CA ALA A 10 -12.10 -26.37 -17.77
C ALA A 10 -10.61 -26.25 -17.39
N PRO A 11 -10.21 -25.25 -16.59
CA PRO A 11 -8.82 -25.18 -16.16
C PRO A 11 -8.48 -26.40 -15.29
N PRO A 12 -7.29 -27.00 -15.46
CA PRO A 12 -6.89 -28.15 -14.67
C PRO A 12 -6.75 -27.77 -13.20
N SER A 13 -7.46 -28.51 -12.35
CA SER A 13 -7.40 -28.45 -10.90
C SER A 13 -6.00 -28.76 -10.36
N GLY A 14 -5.56 -28.00 -9.36
CA GLY A 14 -4.87 -28.61 -8.21
C GLY A 14 -3.54 -28.03 -7.77
N ALA A 15 -2.61 -27.70 -8.68
CA ALA A 15 -1.21 -27.44 -8.25
C ALA A 15 -0.60 -26.10 -8.70
N TRP A 16 -1.16 -25.44 -9.71
CA TRP A 16 -0.65 -24.16 -10.22
C TRP A 16 -1.47 -22.94 -9.75
N GLN A 17 -2.65 -23.19 -9.17
CA GLN A 17 -3.52 -22.13 -8.64
C GLN A 17 -2.91 -21.43 -7.43
N THR A 18 -2.23 -22.18 -6.56
CA THR A 18 -1.51 -21.60 -5.42
C THR A 18 -0.39 -20.69 -5.88
N GLY A 19 0.36 -21.08 -6.92
CA GLY A 19 1.45 -20.26 -7.47
C GLY A 19 0.94 -18.93 -8.06
N TRP A 20 -0.12 -18.96 -8.87
CA TRP A 20 -0.70 -17.72 -9.43
C TRP A 20 -1.40 -16.86 -8.38
N LEU A 21 -2.15 -17.46 -7.44
CA LEU A 21 -2.85 -16.72 -6.40
C LEU A 21 -1.86 -16.11 -5.40
N VAL A 22 -0.82 -16.86 -4.97
CA VAL A 22 0.26 -16.33 -4.12
C VAL A 22 1.05 -15.27 -4.85
N ARG A 23 1.36 -15.48 -6.14
CA ARG A 23 2.04 -14.45 -6.96
C ARG A 23 1.17 -13.22 -7.13
N ARG A 24 -0.15 -13.36 -7.24
CA ARG A 24 -1.10 -12.25 -7.34
C ARG A 24 -1.31 -11.53 -6.00
N LEU A 25 -1.39 -12.25 -4.89
CA LEU A 25 -1.44 -11.68 -3.53
C LEU A 25 -0.11 -11.01 -3.16
N ALA A 26 1.01 -11.46 -3.72
CA ALA A 26 2.31 -10.82 -3.57
C ALA A 26 2.48 -9.59 -4.48
N LEU A 27 1.76 -9.54 -5.61
CA LEU A 27 1.78 -8.41 -6.56
C LEU A 27 0.80 -7.30 -6.16
N ASP A 28 -0.31 -7.65 -5.52
CA ASP A 28 -1.35 -6.73 -5.08
C ASP A 28 -1.57 -6.97 -3.57
N PRO A 29 -0.91 -6.20 -2.69
CA PRO A 29 -1.09 -6.38 -1.26
C PRO A 29 -2.57 -6.22 -0.94
N PRO A 30 -3.15 -7.10 -0.12
CA PRO A 30 -4.58 -7.06 0.13
C PRO A 30 -4.96 -5.69 0.71
N ALA A 31 -6.09 -5.13 0.27
CA ALA A 31 -6.51 -3.76 0.61
C ALA A 31 -6.53 -3.43 2.11
N TRP A 32 -6.61 -4.45 2.98
CA TRP A 32 -6.50 -4.27 4.43
C TRP A 32 -5.08 -3.91 4.90
N GLU A 33 -4.02 -4.39 4.24
CA GLU A 33 -2.63 -4.02 4.55
C GLU A 33 -2.35 -2.58 4.12
N GLU A 34 -2.88 -2.16 2.97
CA GLU A 34 -2.82 -0.77 2.53
C GLU A 34 -3.50 0.16 3.56
N ALA A 35 -4.70 -0.20 3.99
CA ALA A 35 -5.44 0.53 5.01
C ALA A 35 -4.72 0.54 6.37
N ASP A 36 -4.13 -0.57 6.79
CA ASP A 36 -3.35 -0.66 8.03
C ASP A 36 -2.13 0.27 7.98
N ARG A 37 -1.37 0.26 6.88
CA ARG A 37 -0.19 1.11 6.71
C ARG A 37 -0.56 2.59 6.71
N ARG A 38 -1.62 2.99 6.01
CA ARG A 38 -2.15 4.36 6.09
C ARG A 38 -2.56 4.72 7.52
N THR A 39 -3.27 3.84 8.20
CA THR A 39 -3.74 4.06 9.57
C THR A 39 -2.57 4.23 10.53
N ARG A 40 -1.51 3.43 10.41
CA ARG A 40 -0.29 3.57 11.20
C ARG A 40 0.38 4.92 10.97
N LEU A 41 0.58 5.31 9.71
CA LEU A 41 1.19 6.61 9.39
C LEU A 41 0.36 7.77 9.96
N ILE A 42 -0.96 7.75 9.78
CA ILE A 42 -1.87 8.79 10.29
C ILE A 42 -1.77 8.90 11.81
N ARG A 43 -1.81 7.77 12.52
CA ARG A 43 -1.70 7.77 13.98
C ARG A 43 -0.35 8.35 14.44
N THR A 44 0.74 7.94 13.80
CA THR A 44 2.07 8.46 14.13
C THR A 44 2.16 9.96 13.85
N ALA A 45 1.66 10.45 12.71
CA ALA A 45 1.65 11.87 12.38
C ALA A 45 0.86 12.69 13.40
N LEU A 46 -0.29 12.19 13.86
CA LEU A 46 -1.09 12.87 14.90
C LEU A 46 -0.40 12.93 16.26
N VAL A 47 0.55 12.03 16.54
CA VAL A 47 1.36 12.04 17.78
C VAL A 47 2.60 12.93 17.62
N HIS A 48 3.23 12.93 16.46
CA HIS A 48 4.47 13.67 16.21
C HIS A 48 4.25 15.17 15.96
N PHE A 49 3.15 15.56 15.32
CA PHE A 49 2.91 16.96 14.99
C PHE A 49 2.06 17.67 16.05
N PRO A 50 2.35 18.96 16.33
CA PRO A 50 1.68 19.70 17.39
C PRO A 50 0.22 20.03 17.09
N SER A 51 -0.22 19.88 15.83
CA SER A 51 -1.61 20.09 15.46
C SER A 51 -2.06 19.14 14.36
N ARG A 52 -3.36 18.83 14.38
CA ARG A 52 -4.01 18.03 13.34
C ARG A 52 -3.85 18.65 11.94
N ALA A 53 -3.87 19.97 11.84
CA ALA A 53 -3.69 20.66 10.56
C ALA A 53 -2.30 20.40 9.96
N VAL A 54 -1.25 20.49 10.78
CA VAL A 54 0.14 20.19 10.37
C VAL A 54 0.30 18.72 10.00
N ALA A 55 -0.31 17.80 10.76
CA ALA A 55 -0.30 16.39 10.42
C ALA A 55 -0.98 16.11 9.07
N ILE A 56 -2.15 16.73 8.81
CA ILE A 56 -2.86 16.58 7.53
C ILE A 56 -2.03 17.14 6.38
N ALA A 57 -1.40 18.31 6.55
CA ALA A 57 -0.52 18.90 5.55
C ALA A 57 0.64 17.94 5.23
N PHE A 58 1.36 17.46 6.24
CA PHE A 58 2.43 16.47 6.05
C PHE A 58 1.96 15.23 5.28
N LEU A 59 0.79 14.68 5.63
CA LEU A 59 0.31 13.44 5.01
C LEU A 59 -0.05 13.59 3.52
N ASN A 60 -0.58 14.75 3.12
CA ASN A 60 -1.16 14.96 1.79
C ASN A 60 -0.28 15.79 0.86
N ASP A 61 0.63 16.60 1.41
CA ASP A 61 1.50 17.44 0.60
C ASP A 61 2.64 16.59 0.01
N PRO A 62 2.99 16.81 -1.27
CA PRO A 62 4.19 16.24 -1.88
C PRO A 62 5.44 16.49 -1.06
N HIS A 63 6.30 15.48 -0.94
CA HIS A 63 7.58 15.62 -0.27
C HIS A 63 8.73 15.22 -1.19
N GLU A 64 9.75 16.08 -1.32
CA GLU A 64 10.88 15.87 -2.25
C GLU A 64 11.60 14.53 -2.00
N ALA A 65 11.81 14.17 -0.72
CA ALA A 65 12.46 12.93 -0.31
C ALA A 65 11.68 11.66 -0.71
N LEU A 66 10.40 11.81 -1.09
CA LEU A 66 9.55 10.74 -1.61
C LEU A 66 9.32 10.88 -3.12
N GLY A 67 10.15 11.66 -3.81
CA GLY A 67 10.03 11.94 -5.24
C GLY A 67 8.79 12.74 -5.57
N ASP A 68 8.48 13.78 -4.77
CA ASP A 68 7.30 14.65 -4.93
C ASP A 68 5.95 13.90 -4.84
N HIS A 69 5.93 12.81 -4.08
CA HIS A 69 4.69 12.10 -3.76
C HIS A 69 4.24 12.38 -2.32
N PRO A 70 2.93 12.38 -2.06
CA PRO A 70 2.40 12.48 -0.70
C PRO A 70 2.84 11.30 0.18
N PRO A 71 3.26 11.52 1.44
CA PRO A 71 3.62 10.44 2.36
C PRO A 71 2.52 9.38 2.55
N ILE A 72 1.24 9.79 2.57
CA ILE A 72 0.12 8.85 2.70
C ILE A 72 -0.05 7.93 1.47
N LEU A 73 0.31 8.43 0.29
CA LEU A 73 0.29 7.63 -0.94
C LEU A 73 1.42 6.62 -0.92
N ILE A 74 2.63 7.05 -0.55
CA ILE A 74 3.81 6.19 -0.51
C ILE A 74 3.71 5.12 0.58
N ALA A 75 3.19 5.46 1.76
CA ALA A 75 2.94 4.46 2.81
C ALA A 75 1.95 3.38 2.38
N ALA A 76 1.03 3.71 1.47
CA ALA A 76 0.05 2.77 0.93
C ALA A 76 0.65 1.82 -0.14
N THR A 77 1.77 2.16 -0.79
CA THR A 77 2.33 1.33 -1.86
C THR A 77 3.17 0.16 -1.34
N SER A 78 3.92 0.33 -0.26
CA SER A 78 4.71 -0.75 0.36
C SER A 78 5.03 -0.50 1.83
N GLU A 79 5.50 -1.54 2.54
CA GLU A 79 6.06 -1.38 3.89
C GLU A 79 7.30 -0.47 3.87
N LEU A 80 8.16 -0.57 2.85
CA LEU A 80 9.30 0.34 2.68
C LEU A 80 8.85 1.80 2.53
N GLY A 81 7.76 2.03 1.78
CA GLY A 81 7.14 3.33 1.66
C GLY A 81 6.63 3.86 3.00
N LEU A 82 6.01 3.01 3.82
CA LEU A 82 5.61 3.36 5.18
C LEU A 82 6.83 3.74 6.03
N GLN A 83 7.89 2.94 6.03
CA GLN A 83 9.11 3.24 6.78
C GLN A 83 9.77 4.54 6.32
N SER A 84 9.77 4.81 5.02
CA SER A 84 10.30 6.06 4.46
C SER A 84 9.50 7.27 4.94
N ALA A 85 8.16 7.19 4.88
CA ALA A 85 7.28 8.24 5.39
C ALA A 85 7.40 8.45 6.91
N LEU A 86 7.57 7.36 7.67
CA LEU A 86 7.81 7.43 9.12
C LEU A 86 9.16 8.10 9.45
N ALA A 87 10.21 7.78 8.68
CA ALA A 87 11.55 8.35 8.88
C ALA A 87 11.57 9.88 8.72
N LEU A 88 10.74 10.45 7.85
CA LEU A 88 10.64 11.89 7.69
C LEU A 88 10.15 12.60 8.96
N MET A 89 9.33 11.94 9.77
CA MET A 89 8.82 12.49 11.03
C MET A 89 9.84 12.39 12.17
N THR A 90 10.77 11.44 12.13
CA THR A 90 11.86 11.32 13.11
C THR A 90 13.03 12.24 12.82
N VAL A 91 13.29 12.60 11.56
CA VAL A 91 14.36 13.56 11.20
C VAL A 91 14.01 15.00 11.65
N LYS A 92 12.73 15.28 11.94
CA LYS A 92 12.26 16.56 12.48
C LYS A 92 11.88 16.47 13.96
N ALA A 93 12.77 15.92 14.78
CA ALA A 93 12.77 16.17 16.23
C ALA A 93 14.02 17.00 16.61
N PRO A 94 14.02 18.33 16.43
CA PRO A 94 14.83 19.18 17.29
C PRO A 94 14.18 19.19 18.68
N GLY A 95 15.03 19.16 19.71
CA GLY A 95 14.67 18.97 21.12
C GLY A 95 13.84 20.07 21.78
#